data_AF-A0ABD3NZB1-F1
#
_entry.id   AF-A0ABD3NZB1-F1
#
_cell.length_a   1.000
_cell.length_b   1.000
_cell.length_c   1.000
_cell.angle_alpha   90.00
_cell.angle_beta   90.00
_cell.angle_gamma   90.00
#
_symmetry.space_group_name_H-M   'P 1'
#
loop_
_entity.id
_entity.type
_entity.pdbx_description
1 polymer ?
#
loop_
_entity_poly.entity_id
_entity_poly.type
_entity_poly.pdbx_seq_one_letter_code
_entity_poly.pdbx_strand_id
1 'polypeptide(L)'
;MKLTIAAATLIAARSAQGSGATTKSINDILSGQAACHSQMTIDVPGGITGITFVGYNVDESKIVRSTGSSNQIILKNFGAEPSYTVDPSYGVKVIAGESCGKSGGSGGSSAALVAFAGGLFTGSPLLAATSLLFAGMPCAFAQELCSNEIEVEIITTPTAKPPEGTNTCDGAMIELNSTACMVDGVAAVFGQAGADVSVGYQGGLNTTWEPITDPYYKVGLCPVNVHWHLGAEHRSEGEYDEIFDANGPADSRRHLEEGARQGFRCKHYDASDAKFTTEYDWQHCIGMHVGETYEVHWPHSAVGACGTLNQYQTPFLDGVFCNIDAETFSTLTPENIKDAVGVQGQVFTIVNDEAYYYPDLMRGMIVDGEMGQEITKYTGSTTGTSYGNEICSQYTPITWQVDRKCHLISASTFDKMCADMKAQRDDMSDDLVAHGSRELVDDALSANNQKGNRELDNVEVVYGNFVY
;
A
#
# COMPACT_ATOMS: atom_id res chain seq x y z
N MET A 1 -35.63 -45.11 -40.56
CA MET A 1 -34.39 -45.54 -41.25
C MET A 1 -33.84 -44.32 -41.97
N LYS A 2 -32.56 -44.00 -41.73
CA LYS A 2 -31.81 -42.83 -42.22
C LYS A 2 -31.92 -42.64 -43.76
N LEU A 3 -31.79 -41.42 -44.29
CA LEU A 3 -30.50 -40.89 -44.81
C LEU A 3 -30.66 -39.53 -45.52
N THR A 4 -29.57 -38.78 -45.40
CA THR A 4 -29.15 -37.44 -45.81
C THR A 4 -28.96 -37.23 -47.33
N ILE A 5 -28.75 -35.95 -47.74
CA ILE A 5 -27.81 -35.39 -48.79
C ILE A 5 -28.54 -34.35 -49.67
N ALA A 6 -28.33 -33.04 -49.44
CA ALA A 6 -27.38 -32.10 -50.11
C ALA A 6 -27.69 -31.85 -51.61
N ALA A 7 -28.17 -30.65 -51.98
CA ALA A 7 -27.43 -29.43 -52.32
C ALA A 7 -27.08 -29.29 -53.82
N ALA A 8 -27.53 -28.20 -54.46
CA ALA A 8 -26.88 -27.55 -55.61
C ALA A 8 -27.40 -26.09 -55.72
N THR A 9 -26.64 -25.02 -55.42
CA THR A 9 -25.59 -24.28 -56.17
C THR A 9 -26.13 -23.09 -57.01
N LEU A 10 -25.34 -21.99 -56.98
CA LEU A 10 -25.25 -20.81 -57.88
C LEU A 10 -26.15 -19.61 -57.47
N ILE A 11 -25.72 -18.35 -57.30
CA ILE A 11 -24.74 -17.49 -58.01
C ILE A 11 -24.19 -16.39 -57.06
N ALA A 12 -22.98 -15.90 -57.35
CA ALA A 12 -22.29 -14.81 -56.66
C ALA A 12 -22.66 -13.38 -57.15
N ALA A 13 -22.45 -12.40 -56.26
CA ALA A 13 -21.75 -11.11 -56.47
C ALA A 13 -22.49 -9.78 -56.17
N ARG A 14 -21.86 -9.03 -55.25
CA ARG A 14 -21.60 -7.57 -55.15
C ARG A 14 -22.60 -6.57 -54.52
N SER A 15 -22.13 -6.05 -53.37
CA SER A 15 -22.00 -4.64 -52.89
C SER A 15 -23.19 -3.68 -52.86
N ALA A 16 -23.48 -3.13 -51.68
CA ALA A 16 -23.51 -1.68 -51.39
C ALA A 16 -23.70 -1.43 -49.87
N GLN A 17 -23.00 -0.42 -49.33
CA GLN A 17 -23.19 0.14 -47.99
C GLN A 17 -24.57 0.79 -47.82
N GLY A 18 -25.12 0.75 -46.60
CA GLY A 18 -26.28 1.56 -46.22
C GLY A 18 -26.69 1.35 -44.76
N SER A 19 -26.66 2.44 -44.00
CA SER A 19 -27.09 2.63 -42.60
C SER A 19 -28.28 1.79 -42.15
N GLY A 20 -28.14 1.11 -41.00
CA GLY A 20 -29.24 0.46 -40.29
C GLY A 20 -29.23 0.83 -38.81
N ALA A 21 -30.11 1.76 -38.42
CA ALA A 21 -30.53 1.91 -37.04
C ALA A 21 -31.36 0.67 -36.68
N THR A 22 -30.83 -0.19 -35.81
CA THR A 22 -31.58 -1.30 -35.23
C THR A 22 -32.57 -0.74 -34.22
N THR A 23 -33.86 -0.83 -34.54
CA THR A 23 -34.95 -0.67 -33.58
C THR A 23 -34.75 -1.65 -32.42
N LYS A 24 -34.48 -1.11 -31.22
CA LYS A 24 -34.49 -1.87 -29.96
C LYS A 24 -35.82 -2.62 -29.84
N SER A 25 -35.76 -3.89 -29.46
CA SER A 25 -36.95 -4.72 -29.35
C SER A 25 -37.75 -4.30 -28.12
N ILE A 26 -39.07 -4.56 -28.13
CA ILE A 26 -39.95 -4.31 -26.97
C ILE A 26 -39.46 -5.01 -25.68
N ASN A 27 -38.63 -6.06 -25.79
CA ASN A 27 -38.01 -6.71 -24.63
C ASN A 27 -36.92 -5.85 -23.96
N ASP A 28 -36.27 -4.93 -24.69
CA ASP A 28 -35.29 -3.99 -24.13
C ASP A 28 -35.96 -2.83 -23.36
N ILE A 29 -37.27 -2.65 -23.53
CA ILE A 29 -38.09 -1.66 -22.79
C ILE A 29 -38.74 -2.31 -21.55
N LEU A 30 -38.94 -3.63 -21.57
CA LEU A 30 -39.56 -4.38 -20.47
C LEU A 30 -38.58 -4.84 -19.38
N SER A 31 -37.26 -4.67 -19.58
CA SER A 31 -36.22 -5.02 -18.59
C SER A 31 -35.89 -3.91 -17.59
N GLY A 32 -36.74 -2.89 -17.44
CA GLY A 32 -36.60 -1.82 -16.44
C GLY A 32 -36.72 -2.24 -14.97
N GLN A 33 -36.45 -3.51 -14.64
CA GLN A 33 -36.15 -3.93 -13.27
C GLN A 33 -34.66 -3.69 -13.03
N ALA A 34 -34.34 -2.80 -12.09
CA ALA A 34 -32.98 -2.53 -11.64
C ALA A 34 -32.28 -3.84 -11.24
N ALA A 35 -31.31 -4.27 -12.04
CA ALA A 35 -30.57 -5.50 -11.84
C ALA A 35 -29.59 -5.33 -10.68
N CYS A 36 -30.00 -5.65 -9.45
CA CYS A 36 -29.15 -5.65 -8.25
C CYS A 36 -28.27 -6.92 -8.14
N HIS A 37 -27.99 -7.59 -9.26
CA HIS A 37 -27.13 -8.78 -9.35
C HIS A 37 -26.10 -8.65 -10.48
N SER A 38 -25.71 -7.41 -10.80
CA SER A 38 -24.74 -7.14 -11.87
C SER A 38 -23.33 -7.52 -11.42
N GLN A 39 -22.56 -8.13 -12.33
CA GLN A 39 -21.16 -8.46 -12.13
C GLN A 39 -20.35 -7.94 -13.32
N MET A 40 -19.18 -7.37 -13.04
CA MET A 40 -18.19 -6.91 -14.01
C MET A 40 -16.84 -7.49 -13.62
N THR A 41 -16.11 -7.99 -14.61
CA THR A 41 -14.70 -8.37 -14.46
C THR A 41 -13.84 -7.34 -15.19
N ILE A 42 -12.84 -6.82 -14.48
CA ILE A 42 -11.81 -5.92 -15.01
C ILE A 42 -10.51 -6.72 -15.07
N ASP A 43 -10.02 -6.98 -16.26
CA ASP A 43 -8.69 -7.58 -16.44
C ASP A 43 -7.60 -6.52 -16.20
N VAL A 44 -6.63 -6.84 -15.35
CA VAL A 44 -5.54 -5.94 -14.98
C VAL A 44 -4.22 -6.51 -15.53
N PRO A 45 -3.53 -5.81 -16.46
CA PRO A 45 -2.22 -6.21 -16.93
C PRO A 45 -1.17 -5.87 -15.88
N GLY A 46 -0.51 -6.89 -15.32
CA GLY A 46 0.50 -6.73 -14.26
C GLY A 46 -0.10 -6.72 -12.84
N GLY A 47 0.75 -6.76 -11.81
CA GLY A 47 0.34 -6.78 -10.40
C GLY A 47 -0.57 -5.60 -10.04
N ILE A 48 -1.56 -5.83 -9.16
CA ILE A 48 -2.47 -4.78 -8.70
C ILE A 48 -1.74 -3.96 -7.62
N THR A 49 -1.43 -2.70 -7.92
CA THR A 49 -0.76 -1.76 -7.01
C THR A 49 -1.73 -0.95 -6.14
N GLY A 50 -3.02 -0.99 -6.46
CA GLY A 50 -4.07 -0.31 -5.71
C GLY A 50 -5.38 -0.24 -6.49
N ILE A 51 -6.50 -0.03 -5.78
CA ILE A 51 -7.81 0.20 -6.38
C ILE A 51 -8.44 1.40 -5.70
N THR A 52 -8.91 2.37 -6.47
CA THR A 52 -9.61 3.56 -5.95
C THR A 52 -11.03 3.59 -6.45
N PHE A 53 -11.98 3.74 -5.53
CA PHE A 53 -13.40 3.88 -5.85
C PHE A 53 -13.84 5.34 -5.71
N VAL A 54 -14.56 5.85 -6.72
CA VAL A 54 -15.17 7.18 -6.69
C VAL A 54 -16.68 7.01 -6.77
N GLY A 55 -17.39 7.38 -5.70
CA GLY A 55 -18.85 7.36 -5.64
C GLY A 55 -19.48 6.03 -5.17
N TYR A 56 -18.67 5.07 -4.71
CA TYR A 56 -19.13 3.85 -4.03
C TYR A 56 -18.77 3.88 -2.54
N ASN A 57 -19.55 3.18 -1.72
CA ASN A 57 -19.12 2.71 -0.41
C ASN A 57 -18.70 1.25 -0.57
N VAL A 58 -17.46 0.89 -0.22
CA VAL A 58 -17.01 -0.51 -0.27
C VAL A 58 -17.28 -1.12 1.10
N ASP A 59 -18.12 -2.15 1.14
CA ASP A 59 -18.55 -2.79 2.40
C ASP A 59 -17.59 -3.91 2.81
N GLU A 60 -17.20 -4.74 1.84
CA GLU A 60 -16.23 -5.82 2.02
C GLU A 60 -15.38 -5.98 0.76
N SER A 61 -14.07 -6.16 0.94
CA SER A 61 -13.16 -6.55 -0.13
C SER A 61 -12.50 -7.88 0.21
N LYS A 62 -12.54 -8.82 -0.72
CA LYS A 62 -11.93 -10.14 -0.56
C LYS A 62 -10.87 -10.39 -1.62
N ILE A 63 -9.71 -10.86 -1.18
CA ILE A 63 -8.61 -11.22 -2.08
C ILE A 63 -8.60 -12.73 -2.27
N VAL A 64 -8.56 -13.15 -3.54
CA VAL A 64 -8.52 -14.55 -3.95
C VAL A 64 -7.28 -14.76 -4.81
N ARG A 65 -6.28 -15.45 -4.28
CA ARG A 65 -5.11 -15.81 -5.09
C ARG A 65 -5.49 -16.91 -6.09
N SER A 66 -5.26 -16.66 -7.38
CA SER A 66 -5.53 -17.62 -8.46
C SER A 66 -4.23 -18.06 -9.12
N THR A 67 -4.14 -19.35 -9.45
CA THR A 67 -3.04 -19.92 -10.24
C THR A 67 -3.20 -19.65 -11.75
N GLY A 68 -4.11 -18.74 -12.13
CA GLY A 68 -4.37 -18.36 -13.51
C GLY A 68 -3.27 -17.50 -14.14
N SER A 69 -3.56 -16.91 -15.30
CA SER A 69 -2.60 -16.14 -16.12
C SER A 69 -2.77 -14.61 -16.12
N SER A 70 -3.81 -14.07 -15.47
CA SER A 70 -4.04 -12.62 -15.35
C SER A 70 -4.71 -12.20 -14.05
N ASN A 71 -4.34 -11.03 -13.53
CA ASN A 71 -5.03 -10.39 -12.41
C ASN A 71 -6.42 -9.91 -12.86
N GLN A 72 -7.43 -10.04 -11.99
CA GLN A 72 -8.79 -9.61 -12.26
C GLN A 72 -9.39 -8.91 -11.04
N ILE A 73 -10.24 -7.92 -11.27
CA ILE A 73 -11.12 -7.35 -10.25
C ILE A 73 -12.55 -7.68 -10.64
N ILE A 74 -13.28 -8.34 -9.74
CA ILE A 74 -14.68 -8.66 -9.91
C ILE A 74 -15.49 -7.72 -9.02
N LEU A 75 -16.23 -6.84 -9.67
CA LEU A 75 -17.21 -5.98 -9.01
C LEU A 75 -18.56 -6.67 -9.05
N LYS A 76 -19.22 -6.82 -7.91
CA LYS A 76 -20.56 -7.39 -7.80
C LYS A 76 -21.52 -6.39 -7.19
N ASN A 77 -22.81 -6.58 -7.48
CA ASN A 77 -23.93 -5.87 -6.85
C ASN A 77 -24.00 -4.37 -7.17
N PHE A 78 -23.46 -3.92 -8.31
CA PHE A 78 -23.62 -2.52 -8.75
C PHE A 78 -24.91 -2.28 -9.54
N GLY A 79 -25.36 -1.02 -9.51
CA GLY A 79 -26.55 -0.53 -10.20
C GLY A 79 -26.34 -0.30 -11.71
N ALA A 80 -25.82 0.87 -12.06
CA ALA A 80 -25.34 1.13 -13.42
C ALA A 80 -23.89 0.66 -13.57
N GLU A 81 -23.54 0.22 -14.78
CA GLU A 81 -22.20 -0.27 -15.11
C GLU A 81 -21.14 0.80 -14.76
N PRO A 82 -20.18 0.49 -13.86
CA PRO A 82 -19.10 1.39 -13.52
C PRO A 82 -18.21 1.64 -14.73
N SER A 83 -17.64 2.84 -14.81
CA SER A 83 -16.52 3.08 -15.70
C SER A 83 -15.21 2.86 -14.95
N TYR A 84 -14.17 2.41 -15.63
CA TYR A 84 -12.88 2.19 -15.01
C TYR A 84 -11.73 2.66 -15.91
N THR A 85 -10.63 3.02 -15.28
CA THR A 85 -9.34 3.23 -15.94
C THR A 85 -8.29 2.37 -15.28
N VAL A 86 -7.50 1.67 -16.09
CA VAL A 86 -6.36 0.89 -15.64
C VAL A 86 -5.10 1.67 -15.99
N ASP A 87 -4.31 2.04 -14.98
CA ASP A 87 -3.03 2.73 -15.17
C ASP A 87 -1.88 1.93 -14.56
N PRO A 88 -0.78 1.70 -15.29
CA PRO A 88 0.39 1.00 -14.78
C PRO A 88 1.05 1.64 -13.54
N SER A 89 0.81 2.93 -13.28
CA SER A 89 1.52 3.73 -12.28
C SER A 89 0.76 3.86 -10.96
N TYR A 90 -0.58 3.73 -10.96
CA TYR A 90 -1.43 3.93 -9.77
C TYR A 90 -2.58 2.93 -9.63
N GLY A 91 -2.62 1.87 -10.46
CA GLY A 91 -3.57 0.77 -10.32
C GLY A 91 -4.90 1.01 -11.05
N VAL A 92 -6.01 0.56 -10.47
CA VAL A 92 -7.35 0.62 -11.10
C VAL A 92 -8.22 1.68 -10.41
N LYS A 93 -8.71 2.65 -11.19
CA LYS A 93 -9.70 3.61 -10.72
C LYS A 93 -11.07 3.24 -11.24
N VAL A 94 -12.01 3.01 -10.34
CA VAL A 94 -13.42 2.70 -10.64
C VAL A 94 -14.27 3.90 -10.29
N ILE A 95 -15.03 4.40 -11.27
CA ILE A 95 -15.97 5.51 -11.09
C ILE A 95 -17.37 4.93 -11.19
N ALA A 96 -18.19 5.18 -10.17
CA ALA A 96 -19.56 4.75 -10.13
C ALA A 96 -20.35 5.21 -11.35
N GLY A 97 -21.16 4.30 -11.89
CA GLY A 97 -22.16 4.65 -12.91
C GLY A 97 -23.26 5.51 -12.29
N GLU A 98 -24.24 5.93 -13.11
CA GLU A 98 -25.40 6.66 -12.59
C GLU A 98 -26.15 5.79 -11.56
N SER A 99 -26.31 6.30 -10.35
CA SER A 99 -27.16 5.68 -9.31
C SER A 99 -28.53 5.34 -9.92
N CYS A 100 -29.01 4.12 -9.69
CA CYS A 100 -30.31 3.65 -10.16
C CYS A 100 -31.38 4.71 -9.89
N GLY A 101 -31.96 5.28 -10.94
CA GLY A 101 -33.09 6.24 -10.83
C GLY A 101 -32.79 7.72 -11.14
N LYS A 102 -31.59 8.11 -11.59
CA LYS A 102 -31.44 9.43 -12.23
C LYS A 102 -31.76 9.35 -13.73
N SER A 103 -33.04 9.45 -14.08
CA SER A 103 -33.40 9.79 -15.46
C SER A 103 -32.93 11.22 -15.75
N GLY A 104 -31.93 11.36 -16.61
CA GLY A 104 -31.52 12.63 -17.20
C GLY A 104 -32.72 13.36 -17.82
N GLY A 105 -32.90 14.62 -17.43
CA GLY A 105 -33.97 15.48 -17.92
C GLY A 105 -33.64 16.94 -17.65
N SER A 106 -32.66 17.48 -18.39
CA SER A 106 -32.45 18.92 -18.45
C SER A 106 -33.51 19.58 -19.34
N GLY A 107 -34.33 20.46 -18.76
CA GLY A 107 -34.91 21.61 -19.45
C GLY A 107 -36.44 21.67 -19.53
N GLY A 108 -37.03 22.66 -18.83
CA GLY A 108 -38.35 23.22 -19.19
C GLY A 108 -39.29 23.51 -18.02
N SER A 109 -39.26 24.74 -17.51
CA SER A 109 -40.25 25.29 -16.57
C SER A 109 -41.68 25.25 -17.11
N SER A 110 -42.67 24.90 -16.29
CA SER A 110 -43.80 25.77 -15.87
C SER A 110 -45.04 24.99 -15.37
N ALA A 111 -45.55 25.49 -14.25
CA ALA A 111 -46.87 25.40 -13.59
C ALA A 111 -48.04 24.58 -14.20
N ALA A 112 -48.67 23.81 -13.29
CA ALA A 112 -50.11 23.66 -12.99
C ALA A 112 -51.14 23.35 -14.12
N LEU A 113 -52.00 22.33 -13.93
CA LEU A 113 -53.40 22.51 -13.52
C LEU A 113 -54.14 21.16 -13.36
N VAL A 114 -54.97 21.09 -12.32
CA VAL A 114 -55.98 20.05 -12.04
C VAL A 114 -57.25 20.32 -12.88
N ALA A 115 -57.91 19.28 -13.43
CA ALA A 115 -59.36 19.31 -13.67
C ALA A 115 -59.97 17.90 -13.85
N PHE A 116 -61.06 17.67 -13.11
CA PHE A 116 -61.94 16.50 -13.07
C PHE A 116 -63.19 16.76 -13.95
N ALA A 117 -63.72 15.74 -14.65
CA ALA A 117 -65.13 15.51 -15.06
C ALA A 117 -65.16 14.23 -15.93
N GLY A 118 -66.06 13.24 -15.84
CA GLY A 118 -67.44 13.16 -15.34
C GLY A 118 -68.39 12.86 -16.51
N GLY A 119 -68.92 11.63 -16.66
CA GLY A 119 -70.05 11.34 -17.58
C GLY A 119 -70.22 9.90 -18.08
N LEU A 120 -71.30 9.24 -17.64
CA LEU A 120 -71.87 7.97 -18.14
C LEU A 120 -72.57 8.14 -19.52
N PHE A 121 -72.59 7.10 -20.38
CA PHE A 121 -73.82 6.42 -20.89
C PHE A 121 -73.53 5.24 -21.87
N THR A 122 -74.17 4.13 -21.54
CA THR A 122 -74.59 2.87 -22.23
C THR A 122 -74.39 2.63 -23.75
N GLY A 123 -74.01 1.38 -24.08
CA GLY A 123 -74.34 0.67 -25.33
C GLY A 123 -73.22 -0.18 -25.93
N SER A 124 -73.23 -1.50 -25.75
CA SER A 124 -72.27 -2.47 -26.38
C SER A 124 -72.70 -2.84 -27.82
N PRO A 125 -71.91 -3.54 -28.66
CA PRO A 125 -70.57 -4.14 -28.43
C PRO A 125 -69.58 -3.96 -29.61
N LEU A 126 -68.33 -3.54 -29.39
CA LEU A 126 -67.20 -4.01 -30.21
C LEU A 126 -65.84 -3.57 -29.65
N LEU A 127 -64.93 -4.56 -29.58
CA LEU A 127 -63.47 -4.50 -29.69
C LEU A 127 -62.66 -3.43 -28.90
N ALA A 128 -61.64 -3.94 -28.21
CA ALA A 128 -60.43 -3.26 -27.75
C ALA A 128 -60.56 -2.25 -26.60
N ALA A 129 -60.41 -2.72 -25.35
CA ALA A 129 -59.72 -2.00 -24.27
C ALA A 129 -59.70 -2.85 -22.99
N THR A 130 -58.61 -3.58 -22.77
CA THR A 130 -58.17 -3.96 -21.42
C THR A 130 -56.73 -3.52 -21.28
N SER A 131 -56.56 -2.22 -21.06
CA SER A 131 -55.45 -1.67 -20.30
C SER A 131 -56.10 -1.02 -19.08
N LEU A 132 -55.69 -1.39 -17.87
CA LEU A 132 -55.74 -0.59 -16.63
C LEU A 132 -55.66 -1.53 -15.43
N LEU A 133 -54.44 -1.78 -14.99
CA LEU A 133 -53.97 -1.88 -13.60
C LEU A 133 -52.45 -2.16 -13.69
N PHE A 134 -51.65 -1.44 -12.90
CA PHE A 134 -50.17 -1.48 -12.81
C PHE A 134 -49.31 -0.45 -13.59
N ALA A 135 -49.88 0.69 -14.02
CA ALA A 135 -49.07 1.86 -14.38
C ALA A 135 -49.29 2.98 -13.34
N GLY A 136 -48.80 2.76 -12.12
CA GLY A 136 -49.03 3.73 -11.04
C GLY A 136 -48.36 3.41 -9.71
N MET A 137 -47.30 2.60 -9.68
CA MET A 137 -46.46 2.54 -8.50
C MET A 137 -45.40 3.65 -8.61
N PRO A 138 -45.36 4.61 -7.67
CA PRO A 138 -44.28 5.58 -7.64
C PRO A 138 -42.94 4.85 -7.45
N CYS A 139 -41.89 5.35 -8.09
CA CYS A 139 -40.49 4.92 -7.95
C CYS A 139 -39.98 4.86 -6.50
N ALA A 140 -40.77 5.30 -5.52
CA ALA A 140 -40.44 5.29 -4.09
C ALA A 140 -40.24 3.88 -3.50
N PHE A 141 -40.74 2.80 -4.13
CA PHE A 141 -40.49 1.42 -3.67
C PHE A 141 -39.25 0.77 -4.28
N ALA A 142 -38.62 1.36 -5.30
CA ALA A 142 -37.35 0.87 -5.86
C ALA A 142 -36.12 1.42 -5.12
N GLN A 143 -36.31 2.47 -4.31
CA GLN A 143 -35.24 3.17 -3.61
C GLN A 143 -34.71 2.41 -2.38
N GLU A 144 -35.43 1.39 -1.92
CA GLU A 144 -35.06 0.55 -0.76
C GLU A 144 -34.27 -0.72 -1.17
N LEU A 145 -34.04 -0.95 -2.46
CA LEU A 145 -33.40 -2.16 -3.00
C LEU A 145 -32.04 -1.93 -3.67
N CYS A 146 -31.59 -0.68 -3.82
CA CYS A 146 -30.29 -0.36 -4.40
C CYS A 146 -29.40 0.32 -3.35
N SER A 147 -28.57 -0.48 -2.66
CA SER A 147 -27.48 0.04 -1.83
C SER A 147 -26.37 0.61 -2.73
N ASN A 148 -25.63 1.61 -2.24
CA ASN A 148 -24.36 2.06 -2.86
C ASN A 148 -23.18 1.18 -2.44
N GLU A 149 -23.46 0.09 -1.73
CA GLU A 149 -22.50 -0.92 -1.32
C GLU A 149 -22.18 -1.86 -2.48
N ILE A 150 -20.90 -2.11 -2.69
CA ILE A 150 -20.39 -3.08 -3.67
C ILE A 150 -19.52 -4.11 -2.98
N GLU A 151 -19.61 -5.36 -3.44
CA GLU A 151 -18.68 -6.43 -3.06
C GLU A 151 -17.56 -6.46 -4.11
N VAL A 152 -16.31 -6.48 -3.63
CA VAL A 152 -15.12 -6.49 -4.49
C VAL A 152 -14.35 -7.78 -4.25
N GLU A 153 -14.22 -8.60 -5.29
CA GLU A 153 -13.36 -9.78 -5.28
C GLU A 153 -12.14 -9.53 -6.17
N ILE A 154 -10.94 -9.59 -5.60
CA ILE A 154 -9.68 -9.31 -6.30
C ILE A 154 -8.98 -10.65 -6.54
N ILE A 155 -8.91 -11.06 -7.80
CA ILE A 155 -8.18 -12.25 -8.21
C ILE A 155 -6.77 -11.86 -8.60
N THR A 156 -5.78 -12.24 -7.80
CA THR A 156 -4.38 -11.97 -8.14
C THR A 156 -3.70 -13.20 -8.73
N THR A 157 -3.06 -13.03 -9.88
CA THR A 157 -2.02 -13.93 -10.37
C THR A 157 -0.72 -13.77 -9.62
N PRO A 158 0.12 -14.82 -9.61
CA PRO A 158 1.49 -14.72 -9.14
C PRO A 158 2.19 -13.56 -9.83
N THR A 159 2.87 -12.73 -9.06
CA THR A 159 3.55 -11.53 -9.52
C THR A 159 4.57 -11.93 -10.60
N ALA A 160 4.37 -11.47 -11.85
CA ALA A 160 5.21 -11.85 -12.98
C ALA A 160 6.44 -10.96 -13.04
N LYS A 161 7.64 -11.57 -13.13
CA LYS A 161 8.89 -10.82 -13.32
C LYS A 161 8.83 -9.98 -14.61
N PRO A 162 9.44 -8.79 -14.64
CA PRO A 162 9.57 -8.01 -15.87
C PRO A 162 10.37 -8.78 -16.93
N PRO A 163 10.30 -8.37 -18.21
CA PRO A 163 11.13 -8.96 -19.25
C PRO A 163 12.61 -8.95 -18.88
N GLU A 164 13.31 -10.03 -19.21
CA GLU A 164 14.77 -10.13 -19.05
C GLU A 164 15.47 -8.92 -19.69
N GLY A 165 16.58 -8.52 -19.08
CA GLY A 165 17.32 -7.32 -19.46
C GLY A 165 18.36 -6.97 -18.41
N THR A 166 19.34 -6.16 -18.80
CA THR A 166 20.48 -5.79 -17.96
C THR A 166 20.02 -5.01 -16.72
N ASN A 167 20.34 -5.53 -15.54
CA ASN A 167 20.30 -4.76 -14.31
C ASN A 167 21.53 -3.85 -14.29
N THR A 168 21.32 -2.54 -14.34
CA THR A 168 22.39 -1.53 -14.36
C THR A 168 22.91 -1.19 -12.97
N CYS A 169 22.17 -1.58 -11.92
CA CYS A 169 22.52 -1.33 -10.53
C CYS A 169 23.20 -2.53 -9.86
N ASP A 170 23.17 -3.71 -10.50
CA ASP A 170 23.81 -4.94 -10.02
C ASP A 170 25.32 -4.70 -9.77
N GLY A 171 25.74 -4.87 -8.52
CA GLY A 171 27.11 -4.65 -8.08
C GLY A 171 27.53 -3.17 -8.03
N ALA A 172 26.57 -2.23 -7.98
CA ALA A 172 26.84 -0.80 -7.84
C ALA A 172 27.15 -0.37 -6.41
N MET A 173 27.13 -1.29 -5.43
CA MET A 173 27.47 -0.98 -4.05
C MET A 173 28.85 -0.31 -3.93
N ILE A 174 28.92 0.70 -3.07
CA ILE A 174 30.16 1.39 -2.73
C ILE A 174 30.54 0.96 -1.33
N GLU A 175 31.46 -0.01 -1.20
CA GLU A 175 31.84 -0.62 0.07
C GLU A 175 32.53 0.38 1.01
N LEU A 176 31.95 0.57 2.20
CA LEU A 176 32.58 1.29 3.31
C LEU A 176 32.83 0.33 4.47
N ASN A 177 34.08 0.21 4.88
CA ASN A 177 34.45 -0.66 5.99
C ASN A 177 33.91 -0.12 7.31
N SER A 178 33.43 -1.02 8.17
CA SER A 178 33.07 -0.65 9.54
C SER A 178 34.28 -0.10 10.30
N THR A 179 34.00 0.76 11.28
CA THR A 179 35.03 1.38 12.13
C THR A 179 34.66 1.25 13.60
N ALA A 180 35.65 1.40 14.49
CA ALA A 180 35.34 1.58 15.90
C ALA A 180 34.47 2.83 16.08
N CYS A 181 33.43 2.73 16.90
CA CYS A 181 32.51 3.84 17.17
C CYS A 181 33.21 5.01 17.85
N MET A 182 34.13 4.72 18.78
CA MET A 182 34.87 5.70 19.56
C MET A 182 36.37 5.53 19.32
N VAL A 183 37.06 6.64 19.01
CA VAL A 183 38.52 6.71 18.90
C VAL A 183 38.99 7.82 19.83
N ASP A 184 39.88 7.48 20.77
CA ASP A 184 40.40 8.41 21.79
C ASP A 184 39.31 9.18 22.58
N GLY A 185 38.16 8.52 22.82
CA GLY A 185 37.03 9.11 23.55
C GLY A 185 36.16 10.06 22.71
N VAL A 186 36.37 10.11 21.40
CA VAL A 186 35.58 10.91 20.45
C VAL A 186 34.86 9.97 19.47
N ALA A 187 33.59 10.27 19.16
CA ALA A 187 32.86 9.52 18.15
C ALA A 187 33.55 9.64 16.79
N ALA A 188 33.85 8.51 16.15
CA ALA A 188 34.51 8.43 14.85
C ALA A 188 33.52 8.51 13.67
N VAL A 189 32.24 8.69 13.96
CA VAL A 189 31.12 8.65 13.02
C VAL A 189 30.12 9.77 13.31
N PHE A 190 29.28 10.08 12.32
CA PHE A 190 28.38 11.24 12.33
C PHE A 190 27.00 11.00 12.97
N GLY A 191 26.85 9.88 13.68
CA GLY A 191 25.60 9.38 14.24
C GLY A 191 25.37 7.92 13.87
N GLN A 192 24.64 7.18 14.68
CA GLN A 192 24.19 5.83 14.33
C GLN A 192 22.66 5.73 14.40
N ALA A 193 22.10 4.76 13.68
CA ALA A 193 20.66 4.48 13.66
C ALA A 193 20.29 3.20 14.42
N GLY A 194 19.01 3.05 14.75
CA GLY A 194 18.53 2.19 15.83
C GLY A 194 18.52 2.93 17.17
N ALA A 195 18.14 4.21 17.15
CA ALA A 195 18.11 5.09 18.33
C ALA A 195 16.75 5.07 19.03
N ASP A 196 16.67 5.72 20.19
CA ASP A 196 15.41 6.07 20.82
C ASP A 196 14.72 7.17 19.99
N VAL A 197 13.44 6.97 19.65
CA VAL A 197 12.61 7.87 18.85
C VAL A 197 11.44 8.43 19.65
N SER A 198 11.41 8.22 20.97
CA SER A 198 10.37 8.67 21.89
C SER A 198 10.17 10.20 21.85
N VAL A 199 8.96 10.62 22.21
CA VAL A 199 8.62 12.05 22.31
C VAL A 199 9.58 12.73 23.29
N GLY A 200 10.31 13.74 22.80
CA GLY A 200 11.20 14.56 23.63
C GLY A 200 12.61 14.00 23.81
N TYR A 201 12.89 12.78 23.32
CA TYR A 201 14.25 12.26 23.28
C TYR A 201 15.11 13.09 22.32
N GLN A 202 16.34 13.36 22.75
CA GLN A 202 17.42 13.90 21.95
C GLN A 202 18.67 13.10 22.28
N GLY A 203 19.42 12.69 21.25
CA GLY A 203 20.69 12.01 21.45
C GLY A 203 21.74 12.89 22.12
N GLY A 204 22.86 12.29 22.51
CA GLY A 204 24.02 12.94 23.12
C GLY A 204 25.10 13.37 22.13
N LEU A 205 25.08 12.86 20.89
CA LEU A 205 26.04 13.25 19.86
C LEU A 205 25.64 14.59 19.23
N ASN A 206 26.42 15.62 19.52
CA ASN A 206 26.16 16.96 19.01
C ASN A 206 26.39 17.05 17.50
N THR A 207 25.36 17.47 16.76
CA THR A 207 25.42 17.71 15.32
C THR A 207 24.71 19.01 14.92
N THR A 208 25.11 19.58 13.79
CA THR A 208 24.46 20.74 13.17
C THR A 208 23.70 20.36 11.89
N TRP A 209 23.69 19.09 11.51
CA TRP A 209 22.93 18.64 10.35
C TRP A 209 21.44 18.61 10.68
N GLU A 210 20.62 19.03 9.73
CA GLU A 210 19.16 19.00 9.84
C GLU A 210 18.63 17.81 9.03
N PRO A 211 17.88 16.84 9.58
CA PRO A 211 17.35 15.73 8.79
C PRO A 211 16.39 16.24 7.70
N ILE A 212 16.21 15.48 6.61
CA ILE A 212 15.12 15.73 5.65
C ILE A 212 13.77 15.65 6.39
N THR A 213 13.06 16.78 6.49
CA THR A 213 11.79 16.86 7.23
C THR A 213 10.56 16.59 6.37
N ASP A 214 10.68 16.74 5.05
CA ASP A 214 9.62 16.48 4.09
C ASP A 214 9.51 14.98 3.75
N PRO A 215 8.32 14.50 3.33
CA PRO A 215 8.20 13.17 2.75
C PRO A 215 9.19 12.97 1.59
N TYR A 216 9.89 11.83 1.56
CA TYR A 216 10.98 11.57 0.60
C TYR A 216 10.57 11.75 -0.87
N TYR A 217 9.35 11.35 -1.25
CA TYR A 217 8.86 11.55 -2.62
C TYR A 217 8.80 13.03 -3.04
N LYS A 218 8.68 13.98 -2.09
CA LYS A 218 8.66 15.43 -2.39
C LYS A 218 10.05 16.01 -2.63
N VAL A 219 11.09 15.33 -2.17
CA VAL A 219 12.48 15.76 -2.29
C VAL A 219 13.28 14.91 -3.28
N GLY A 220 12.59 14.13 -4.12
CA GLY A 220 13.22 13.39 -5.22
C GLY A 220 13.83 12.04 -4.82
N LEU A 221 13.53 11.54 -3.62
CA LEU A 221 13.98 10.24 -3.15
C LEU A 221 12.93 9.17 -3.47
N CYS A 222 13.34 8.03 -4.04
CA CYS A 222 12.48 6.86 -4.25
C CYS A 222 12.94 5.68 -3.39
N PRO A 223 12.05 4.77 -2.99
CA PRO A 223 12.45 3.53 -2.31
C PRO A 223 13.26 2.66 -3.28
N VAL A 224 14.39 2.15 -2.82
CA VAL A 224 15.31 1.32 -3.61
C VAL A 224 15.45 -0.11 -3.07
N ASN A 225 14.84 -0.38 -1.92
CA ASN A 225 14.78 -1.69 -1.29
C ASN A 225 13.65 -1.67 -0.23
N VAL A 226 13.25 -2.85 0.21
CA VAL A 226 12.49 -3.05 1.44
C VAL A 226 13.06 -4.28 2.13
N HIS A 227 13.30 -4.19 3.42
CA HIS A 227 13.67 -5.30 4.28
C HIS A 227 13.09 -5.07 5.68
N TRP A 228 13.17 -6.07 6.54
CA TRP A 228 12.64 -5.94 7.90
C TRP A 228 13.47 -6.71 8.90
N HIS A 229 13.38 -6.27 10.14
CA HIS A 229 14.05 -6.84 11.29
C HIS A 229 13.04 -7.55 12.20
N LEU A 230 13.47 -8.62 12.87
CA LEU A 230 12.69 -9.25 13.93
C LEU A 230 12.75 -8.39 15.20
N GLY A 231 11.58 -7.88 15.61
CA GLY A 231 11.46 -6.81 16.58
C GLY A 231 11.83 -5.44 15.99
N ALA A 232 11.65 -4.40 16.78
CA ALA A 232 12.13 -3.06 16.46
C ALA A 232 13.59 -2.88 16.87
N GLU A 233 14.39 -2.33 15.96
CA GLU A 233 15.73 -1.83 16.22
C GLU A 233 15.69 -0.48 16.93
N HIS A 234 14.67 0.33 16.62
CA HIS A 234 14.39 1.57 17.33
C HIS A 234 13.61 1.32 18.62
N ARG A 235 13.70 2.27 19.57
CA ARG A 235 12.92 2.27 20.81
C ARG A 235 11.91 3.41 20.81
N SER A 236 10.69 3.16 21.25
CA SER A 236 9.66 4.18 21.47
C SER A 236 8.88 3.88 22.74
N GLU A 237 9.02 4.75 23.74
CA GLU A 237 8.41 4.61 25.06
C GLU A 237 6.89 4.43 24.96
N GLY A 238 6.39 3.34 25.56
CA GLY A 238 4.96 3.00 25.59
C GLY A 238 4.41 2.41 24.28
N GLU A 239 5.25 2.17 23.28
CA GLU A 239 4.86 1.59 21.98
C GLU A 239 5.64 0.32 21.66
N TYR A 240 6.97 0.43 21.63
CA TYR A 240 7.92 -0.67 21.44
C TYR A 240 9.18 -0.39 22.28
N ASP A 241 9.22 -0.97 23.47
CA ASP A 241 10.26 -0.75 24.46
C ASP A 241 10.44 -2.01 25.34
N GLU A 242 11.30 -1.90 26.34
CA GLU A 242 11.70 -2.99 27.22
C GLU A 242 10.52 -3.60 28.01
N ILE A 243 9.44 -2.84 28.20
CA ILE A 243 8.25 -3.29 28.95
C ILE A 243 7.56 -4.43 28.21
N PHE A 244 7.66 -4.42 26.87
CA PHE A 244 6.98 -5.35 26.00
C PHE A 244 7.89 -6.44 25.43
N ASP A 245 9.14 -6.58 25.85
CA ASP A 245 10.07 -7.61 25.34
C ASP A 245 9.49 -9.05 25.43
N ALA A 246 8.65 -9.29 26.44
CA ALA A 246 7.96 -10.57 26.61
C ALA A 246 6.69 -10.75 25.73
N ASN A 247 6.22 -9.69 25.07
CA ASN A 247 4.99 -9.68 24.26
C ASN A 247 5.24 -10.24 22.87
N GLY A 248 5.07 -11.54 22.74
CA GLY A 248 5.05 -12.22 21.45
C GLY A 248 5.05 -13.74 21.63
N PRO A 249 5.10 -14.48 20.51
CA PRO A 249 5.18 -15.94 20.54
C PRO A 249 6.41 -16.44 21.33
N ALA A 250 6.23 -17.54 22.05
CA ALA A 250 7.21 -18.07 23.01
C ALA A 250 8.51 -18.66 22.40
N ASP A 251 8.65 -18.67 21.07
CA ASP A 251 9.74 -19.36 20.35
C ASP A 251 10.47 -18.52 19.28
N SER A 252 10.26 -17.21 19.29
CA SER A 252 10.80 -16.23 18.32
C SER A 252 12.32 -16.33 18.04
N ARG A 253 13.10 -16.73 19.05
CA ARG A 253 14.57 -16.78 19.01
C ARG A 253 15.16 -17.85 18.07
N ARG A 254 14.36 -18.81 17.59
CA ARG A 254 14.81 -19.85 16.64
C ARG A 254 14.58 -19.48 15.17
N HIS A 255 14.15 -18.24 14.90
CA HIS A 255 13.65 -17.81 13.58
C HIS A 255 14.51 -16.73 12.93
N LEU A 256 15.71 -16.55 13.48
CA LEU A 256 16.73 -15.62 13.01
C LEU A 256 17.79 -16.39 12.21
N GLU A 257 18.49 -15.71 11.31
CA GLU A 257 19.79 -16.20 10.84
C GLU A 257 20.72 -16.46 12.04
N GLU A 258 21.67 -17.38 11.90
CA GLU A 258 22.53 -17.83 13.00
C GLU A 258 23.29 -16.65 13.62
N GLY A 259 22.97 -16.29 14.87
CA GLY A 259 23.59 -15.18 15.61
C GLY A 259 22.80 -13.87 15.61
N ALA A 260 21.64 -13.79 14.95
CA ALA A 260 20.82 -12.59 14.99
C ALA A 260 20.12 -12.40 16.36
N ARG A 261 19.90 -11.14 16.73
CA ARG A 261 19.26 -10.70 17.98
C ARG A 261 17.82 -10.27 17.72
N GLN A 262 16.93 -10.54 18.66
CA GLN A 262 15.56 -10.02 18.62
C GLN A 262 15.55 -8.58 19.17
N GLY A 263 14.83 -7.70 18.49
CA GLY A 263 14.61 -6.30 18.90
C GLY A 263 13.47 -6.13 19.90
N PHE A 264 13.06 -4.88 20.11
CA PHE A 264 11.92 -4.56 20.97
C PHE A 264 10.62 -5.09 20.37
N ARG A 265 9.66 -5.40 21.23
CA ARG A 265 8.34 -5.88 20.82
C ARG A 265 7.27 -4.84 21.10
N CYS A 266 6.16 -4.97 20.40
CA CYS A 266 5.02 -4.08 20.60
C CYS A 266 4.11 -4.52 21.74
N LYS A 267 3.29 -3.57 22.20
CA LYS A 267 2.26 -3.81 23.21
C LYS A 267 1.07 -4.69 22.76
N HIS A 268 0.89 -4.92 21.46
CA HIS A 268 -0.39 -5.42 20.93
C HIS A 268 -0.64 -6.91 21.10
N TYR A 269 0.39 -7.73 21.26
CA TYR A 269 0.24 -9.19 21.29
C TYR A 269 -0.66 -9.66 22.45
N ASP A 270 -1.70 -10.42 22.12
CA ASP A 270 -2.59 -11.08 23.09
C ASP A 270 -2.74 -12.56 22.77
N ALA A 271 -2.15 -13.41 23.61
CA ALA A 271 -2.19 -14.87 23.45
C ALA A 271 -3.60 -15.48 23.59
N SER A 272 -4.59 -14.72 24.06
CA SER A 272 -5.99 -15.16 24.17
C SER A 272 -6.81 -14.87 22.91
N ASP A 273 -6.32 -14.02 22.01
CA ASP A 273 -6.99 -13.67 20.77
C ASP A 273 -6.37 -14.42 19.59
N ALA A 274 -7.21 -15.19 18.90
CA ALA A 274 -6.82 -16.09 17.82
C ALA A 274 -6.12 -15.37 16.65
N LYS A 275 -6.33 -14.07 16.43
CA LYS A 275 -5.64 -13.33 15.37
C LYS A 275 -4.13 -13.20 15.59
N PHE A 276 -3.67 -13.31 16.84
CA PHE A 276 -2.25 -13.28 17.20
C PHE A 276 -1.63 -14.67 17.31
N THR A 277 -2.43 -15.75 17.32
CA THR A 277 -1.93 -17.11 17.58
C THR A 277 -2.21 -18.09 16.46
N THR A 278 -3.15 -17.79 15.57
CA THR A 278 -3.46 -18.65 14.42
C THR A 278 -2.47 -18.35 13.31
N GLU A 279 -1.55 -19.27 13.08
CA GLU A 279 -0.51 -19.08 12.08
C GLU A 279 -1.07 -18.93 10.67
N TYR A 280 -0.37 -18.14 9.85
CA TYR A 280 -0.71 -17.91 8.45
C TYR A 280 0.02 -18.93 7.56
N ASP A 281 -0.61 -19.33 6.44
CA ASP A 281 -0.02 -20.26 5.49
C ASP A 281 0.90 -19.49 4.51
N TRP A 282 2.09 -19.12 4.99
CA TRP A 282 3.10 -18.37 4.24
C TRP A 282 3.47 -19.05 2.92
N GLN A 283 3.37 -18.33 1.81
CA GLN A 283 3.71 -18.85 0.47
C GLN A 283 4.98 -18.22 -0.08
N HIS A 284 5.34 -17.03 0.38
CA HIS A 284 6.41 -16.22 -0.19
C HIS A 284 7.45 -15.78 0.82
N CYS A 285 7.05 -15.28 2.00
CA CYS A 285 8.01 -14.93 3.05
C CYS A 285 8.56 -16.19 3.73
N ILE A 286 9.75 -16.08 4.30
CA ILE A 286 10.46 -17.17 4.95
C ILE A 286 10.63 -16.84 6.44
N GLY A 287 10.26 -17.78 7.32
CA GLY A 287 10.51 -17.66 8.76
C GLY A 287 9.68 -16.61 9.50
N MET A 288 8.59 -16.13 8.90
CA MET A 288 7.65 -15.18 9.51
C MET A 288 6.66 -15.89 10.43
N HIS A 289 6.16 -15.18 11.44
CA HIS A 289 5.20 -15.71 12.43
C HIS A 289 4.09 -14.71 12.74
N VAL A 290 2.88 -15.22 12.91
CA VAL A 290 1.75 -14.43 13.39
C VAL A 290 1.95 -14.10 14.88
N GLY A 291 1.58 -12.87 15.25
CA GLY A 291 1.70 -12.33 16.61
C GLY A 291 3.06 -11.73 16.94
N GLU A 292 4.06 -11.89 16.06
CA GLU A 292 5.40 -11.34 16.28
C GLU A 292 5.51 -9.89 15.79
N THR A 293 6.44 -9.15 16.39
CA THR A 293 6.78 -7.77 16.00
C THR A 293 7.90 -7.75 14.96
N TYR A 294 7.74 -6.90 13.95
CA TYR A 294 8.75 -6.63 12.94
C TYR A 294 8.85 -5.14 12.67
N GLU A 295 10.07 -4.63 12.46
CA GLU A 295 10.30 -3.29 11.95
C GLU A 295 10.69 -3.35 10.48
N VAL A 296 9.91 -2.69 9.62
CA VAL A 296 10.15 -2.62 8.18
C VAL A 296 10.94 -1.36 7.88
N HIS A 297 12.00 -1.51 7.10
CA HIS A 297 12.83 -0.44 6.59
C HIS A 297 12.69 -0.30 5.09
N TRP A 298 12.51 0.94 4.65
CA TRP A 298 12.56 1.30 3.23
C TRP A 298 13.71 2.27 3.00
N PRO A 299 14.88 1.79 2.57
CA PRO A 299 15.94 2.64 2.06
C PRO A 299 15.45 3.40 0.83
N HIS A 300 15.70 4.70 0.81
CA HIS A 300 15.37 5.62 -0.26
C HIS A 300 16.63 6.33 -0.76
N SER A 301 16.68 6.58 -2.05
CA SER A 301 17.79 7.29 -2.68
C SER A 301 17.35 8.25 -3.77
N ALA A 302 18.02 9.40 -3.85
CA ALA A 302 17.91 10.36 -4.95
C ALA A 302 18.78 9.96 -6.16
N VAL A 303 19.76 9.07 -5.94
CA VAL A 303 20.68 8.56 -6.98
C VAL A 303 20.44 7.08 -7.28
N GLY A 304 19.35 6.50 -6.78
CA GLY A 304 18.86 5.19 -7.21
C GLY A 304 18.25 5.23 -8.62
N ALA A 305 17.93 4.07 -9.19
CA ALA A 305 17.32 3.98 -10.52
C ALA A 305 15.79 4.22 -10.50
N CYS A 306 15.39 5.35 -9.91
CA CYS A 306 14.00 5.73 -9.67
C CYS A 306 13.15 5.69 -10.95
N GLY A 307 11.97 5.07 -10.87
CA GLY A 307 11.01 4.95 -11.96
C GLY A 307 11.41 3.95 -13.05
N THR A 308 12.49 3.18 -12.84
CA THR A 308 12.94 2.16 -13.79
C THR A 308 12.66 0.74 -13.28
N LEU A 309 12.84 -0.26 -14.14
CA LEU A 309 12.75 -1.68 -13.74
C LEU A 309 13.91 -2.14 -12.84
N ASN A 310 14.94 -1.31 -12.65
CA ASN A 310 16.12 -1.59 -11.82
C ASN A 310 16.06 -0.81 -10.49
N GLN A 311 14.88 -0.26 -10.12
CA GLN A 311 14.75 0.59 -8.95
C GLN A 311 15.02 -0.16 -7.63
N TYR A 312 14.46 -1.36 -7.49
CA TYR A 312 14.59 -2.17 -6.28
C TYR A 312 15.72 -3.17 -6.43
N GLN A 313 16.62 -3.21 -5.45
CA GLN A 313 17.85 -3.99 -5.48
C GLN A 313 18.08 -4.76 -4.18
N THR A 314 18.74 -5.91 -4.28
CA THR A 314 19.28 -6.73 -3.20
C THR A 314 20.69 -7.19 -3.61
N PRO A 315 21.75 -6.91 -2.82
CA PRO A 315 21.74 -6.20 -1.55
C PRO A 315 21.30 -4.74 -1.71
N PHE A 316 20.65 -4.17 -0.68
CA PHE A 316 20.05 -2.84 -0.78
C PHE A 316 21.05 -1.73 -1.17
N LEU A 317 22.35 -1.89 -0.83
CA LEU A 317 23.40 -0.92 -1.12
C LEU A 317 23.61 -0.70 -2.62
N ASP A 318 23.33 -1.70 -3.47
CA ASP A 318 23.35 -1.57 -4.93
C ASP A 318 22.33 -0.51 -5.40
N GLY A 319 21.17 -0.46 -4.75
CA GLY A 319 20.12 0.51 -5.04
C GLY A 319 20.42 1.91 -4.52
N VAL A 320 21.10 2.04 -3.37
CA VAL A 320 21.33 3.33 -2.71
C VAL A 320 22.22 4.25 -3.55
N PHE A 321 23.23 3.73 -4.23
CA PHE A 321 24.19 4.54 -4.99
C PHE A 321 24.25 4.19 -6.48
N CYS A 322 23.21 3.52 -7.02
CA CYS A 322 23.22 2.97 -8.39
C CYS A 322 23.73 3.91 -9.50
N ASN A 323 23.36 5.20 -9.48
CA ASN A 323 23.73 6.15 -10.55
C ASN A 323 24.99 6.98 -10.25
N ILE A 324 25.80 6.61 -9.27
CA ILE A 324 27.09 7.25 -8.99
C ILE A 324 28.20 6.21 -8.84
N ASP A 325 29.42 6.57 -9.23
CA ASP A 325 30.60 5.73 -9.03
C ASP A 325 31.37 6.11 -7.76
N ALA A 326 32.35 5.28 -7.39
CA ALA A 326 33.18 5.50 -6.20
C ALA A 326 33.98 6.82 -6.27
N GLU A 327 34.37 7.26 -7.47
CA GLU A 327 35.06 8.54 -7.65
C GLU A 327 34.13 9.70 -7.28
N THR A 328 32.92 9.72 -7.84
CA THR A 328 31.89 10.72 -7.53
C THR A 328 31.52 10.67 -6.05
N PHE A 329 31.31 9.47 -5.49
CA PHE A 329 30.99 9.29 -4.07
C PHE A 329 32.07 9.89 -3.16
N SER A 330 33.37 9.69 -3.49
CA SER A 330 34.48 10.25 -2.70
C SER A 330 34.52 11.78 -2.66
N THR A 331 33.82 12.45 -3.58
CA THR A 331 33.70 13.92 -3.61
C THR A 331 32.48 14.44 -2.83
N LEU A 332 31.56 13.57 -2.43
CA LEU A 332 30.36 13.96 -1.70
C LEU A 332 30.72 14.38 -0.28
N THR A 333 30.10 15.48 0.15
CA THR A 333 30.15 15.87 1.56
C THR A 333 29.12 15.08 2.38
N PRO A 334 29.29 14.98 3.71
CA PRO A 334 28.27 14.41 4.60
C PRO A 334 26.87 15.02 4.40
N GLU A 335 26.81 16.33 4.10
CA GLU A 335 25.56 17.04 3.81
C GLU A 335 24.91 16.53 2.51
N ASN A 336 25.69 16.28 1.46
CA ASN A 336 25.16 15.70 0.22
C ASN A 336 24.59 14.30 0.43
N ILE A 337 25.25 13.46 1.25
CA ILE A 337 24.78 12.10 1.54
C ILE A 337 23.46 12.16 2.33
N LYS A 338 23.40 13.00 3.36
CA LYS A 338 22.23 13.19 4.23
C LYS A 338 20.98 13.65 3.47
N ASP A 339 21.18 14.47 2.42
CA ASP A 339 20.11 14.97 1.56
C ASP A 339 19.75 14.01 0.41
N ALA A 340 20.61 13.05 0.08
CA ALA A 340 20.40 12.11 -1.03
C ALA A 340 19.91 10.72 -0.57
N VAL A 341 20.14 10.35 0.69
CA VAL A 341 19.82 9.02 1.23
C VAL A 341 18.96 9.16 2.48
N GLY A 342 17.85 8.44 2.48
CA GLY A 342 16.92 8.40 3.60
C GLY A 342 16.44 6.98 3.87
N VAL A 343 16.05 6.67 5.10
CA VAL A 343 15.37 5.42 5.45
C VAL A 343 14.06 5.76 6.15
N GLN A 344 13.01 5.04 5.82
CA GLN A 344 11.76 5.04 6.58
C GLN A 344 11.69 3.80 7.44
N GLY A 345 11.26 3.92 8.68
CA GLY A 345 11.06 2.80 9.61
C GLY A 345 9.63 2.77 10.15
N GLN A 346 8.99 1.61 10.13
CA GLN A 346 7.65 1.43 10.72
C GLN A 346 7.54 0.05 11.38
N VAL A 347 6.94 0.02 12.57
CA VAL A 347 6.89 -1.17 13.42
C VAL A 347 5.48 -1.77 13.41
N PHE A 348 5.41 -3.08 13.22
CA PHE A 348 4.15 -3.81 13.15
C PHE A 348 4.15 -5.07 14.00
N THR A 349 3.02 -5.36 14.65
CA THR A 349 2.68 -6.73 15.07
C THR A 349 1.85 -7.38 13.97
N ILE A 350 2.31 -8.53 13.47
CA ILE A 350 1.60 -9.26 12.41
C ILE A 350 0.41 -10.00 12.99
N VAL A 351 -0.75 -9.92 12.34
CA VAL A 351 -1.98 -10.65 12.70
C VAL A 351 -2.53 -11.46 11.54
N ASN A 352 -3.17 -12.59 11.82
CA ASN A 352 -3.93 -13.35 10.82
C ASN A 352 -5.37 -12.86 10.77
N ASP A 353 -5.55 -11.63 10.28
CA ASP A 353 -6.84 -10.96 10.17
C ASP A 353 -6.82 -9.99 8.97
N GLU A 354 -7.70 -10.23 8.01
CA GLU A 354 -7.78 -9.45 6.76
C GLU A 354 -8.36 -8.05 6.96
N ALA A 355 -8.97 -7.74 8.11
CA ALA A 355 -9.34 -6.37 8.45
C ALA A 355 -8.14 -5.42 8.53
N TYR A 356 -6.93 -5.97 8.69
CA TYR A 356 -5.66 -5.26 8.73
C TYR A 356 -4.85 -5.40 7.43
N TYR A 357 -5.51 -5.80 6.35
CA TYR A 357 -4.85 -5.94 5.06
C TYR A 357 -4.46 -4.59 4.46
N TYR A 358 -3.21 -4.47 3.99
CA TYR A 358 -2.72 -3.35 3.22
C TYR A 358 -2.12 -3.84 1.89
N PRO A 359 -2.50 -3.26 0.74
CA PRO A 359 -2.17 -3.85 -0.55
C PRO A 359 -0.71 -3.68 -0.98
N ASP A 360 0.02 -2.68 -0.50
CA ASP A 360 1.36 -2.37 -1.02
C ASP A 360 2.33 -1.92 0.07
N LEU A 361 2.97 -2.88 0.75
CA LEU A 361 4.00 -2.61 1.76
C LEU A 361 5.40 -2.40 1.15
N MET A 362 5.57 -2.49 -0.18
CA MET A 362 6.89 -2.42 -0.81
C MET A 362 7.34 -0.97 -1.10
N ARG A 363 6.39 -0.05 -1.30
CA ARG A 363 6.66 1.31 -1.83
C ARG A 363 7.00 2.38 -0.79
N GLY A 364 7.19 1.99 0.46
CA GLY A 364 7.49 2.91 1.55
C GLY A 364 6.55 2.76 2.74
N MET A 365 6.79 3.60 3.74
CA MET A 365 5.97 3.71 4.95
C MET A 365 4.50 3.94 4.60
N ILE A 366 3.61 3.29 5.36
CA ILE A 366 2.18 3.53 5.26
C ILE A 366 1.86 4.89 5.89
N VAL A 367 1.24 5.76 5.09
CA VAL A 367 0.73 7.07 5.54
C VAL A 367 -0.77 7.10 5.28
N ASP A 368 -1.51 6.38 6.12
CA ASP A 368 -2.96 6.28 6.07
C ASP A 368 -3.54 6.04 7.48
N GLY A 369 -4.71 6.60 7.75
CA GLY A 369 -5.32 6.56 9.09
C GLY A 369 -4.37 7.07 10.18
N GLU A 370 -4.09 6.21 11.16
CA GLU A 370 -3.17 6.50 12.28
C GLU A 370 -1.70 6.23 11.94
N MET A 371 -1.41 5.49 10.86
CA MET A 371 -0.06 5.13 10.45
C MET A 371 0.66 6.32 9.81
N GLY A 372 1.94 6.51 10.16
CA GLY A 372 2.77 7.58 9.60
C GLY A 372 2.39 8.99 10.05
N GLN A 373 1.62 9.13 11.14
CA GLN A 373 1.24 10.44 11.69
C GLN A 373 2.25 10.99 12.71
N GLU A 374 2.92 10.10 13.44
CA GLU A 374 3.80 10.43 14.55
C GLU A 374 5.25 10.03 14.27
N ILE A 375 5.89 10.80 13.39
CA ILE A 375 7.22 10.46 12.86
C ILE A 375 8.31 11.27 13.56
N THR A 376 9.30 10.59 14.14
CA THR A 376 10.59 11.19 14.53
C THR A 376 11.55 11.16 13.35
N LYS A 377 12.21 12.29 13.11
CA LYS A 377 13.17 12.45 12.02
C LYS A 377 14.53 12.82 12.58
N TYR A 378 15.60 12.15 12.16
CA TYR A 378 16.93 12.40 12.67
C TYR A 378 18.00 11.93 11.68
N THR A 379 19.26 12.29 11.91
CA THR A 379 20.36 11.74 11.11
C THR A 379 21.03 10.58 11.83
N GLY A 380 21.27 9.49 11.13
CA GLY A 380 21.93 8.30 11.66
C GLY A 380 22.75 7.59 10.59
N SER A 381 23.00 6.30 10.81
CA SER A 381 23.72 5.45 9.87
C SER A 381 22.80 4.45 9.18
N THR A 382 23.33 3.57 8.32
CA THR A 382 22.70 2.26 8.10
C THR A 382 22.71 1.43 9.39
N THR A 383 21.85 0.43 9.48
CA THR A 383 21.64 -0.41 10.66
C THR A 383 21.83 -1.90 10.33
N GLY A 384 21.67 -2.78 11.32
CA GLY A 384 21.83 -4.23 11.20
C GLY A 384 22.75 -4.84 12.26
N THR A 385 22.66 -6.16 12.45
CA THR A 385 23.36 -6.91 13.52
C THR A 385 24.88 -6.94 13.43
N SER A 386 25.45 -6.54 12.29
CA SER A 386 26.89 -6.39 12.11
C SER A 386 27.45 -5.13 12.79
N TYR A 387 26.56 -4.25 13.29
CA TYR A 387 26.90 -3.02 13.99
C TYR A 387 26.38 -3.04 15.44
N GLY A 388 27.03 -2.25 16.29
CA GLY A 388 26.67 -2.10 17.70
C GLY A 388 27.20 -0.78 18.26
N ASN A 389 27.40 -0.71 19.58
CA ASN A 389 27.98 0.47 20.23
C ASN A 389 29.52 0.48 20.25
N GLU A 390 30.15 -0.61 19.77
CA GLU A 390 31.61 -0.71 19.62
C GLU A 390 32.07 -0.57 18.16
N ILE A 391 31.31 -1.15 17.22
CA ILE A 391 31.59 -1.13 15.78
C ILE A 391 30.44 -0.42 15.06
N CYS A 392 30.78 0.68 14.39
CA CYS A 392 29.85 1.59 13.77
C CYS A 392 29.89 1.49 12.25
N SER A 393 28.72 1.70 11.63
CA SER A 393 28.60 1.87 10.19
C SER A 393 29.17 3.23 9.76
N GLN A 394 29.94 3.22 8.67
CA GLN A 394 30.45 4.43 8.02
C GLN A 394 29.46 5.07 7.05
N TYR A 395 28.33 4.42 6.75
CA TYR A 395 27.27 5.03 5.94
C TYR A 395 26.43 5.99 6.79
N THR A 396 27.03 7.12 7.15
CA THR A 396 26.43 8.18 7.96
C THR A 396 27.02 9.53 7.56
N PRO A 397 26.27 10.65 7.66
CA PRO A 397 24.88 10.75 8.08
C PRO A 397 23.90 10.49 6.92
N ILE A 398 22.89 9.65 7.16
CA ILE A 398 21.70 9.51 6.33
C ILE A 398 20.46 9.93 7.13
N THR A 399 19.39 10.34 6.46
CA THR A 399 18.16 10.74 7.17
C THR A 399 17.31 9.52 7.53
N TRP A 400 16.75 9.51 8.73
CA TRP A 400 15.73 8.55 9.15
C TRP A 400 14.38 9.25 9.38
N GLN A 401 13.30 8.57 9.01
CA GLN A 401 11.91 8.93 9.33
C GLN A 401 11.25 7.70 9.95
N VAL A 402 11.08 7.69 11.27
CA VAL A 402 10.60 6.53 12.01
C VAL A 402 9.25 6.83 12.62
N ASP A 403 8.25 6.00 12.33
CA ASP A 403 6.96 6.04 12.98
C ASP A 403 7.11 5.57 14.43
N ARG A 404 6.74 6.43 15.38
CA ARG A 404 6.86 6.15 16.81
C ARG A 404 5.81 5.18 17.31
N LYS A 405 4.74 4.96 16.56
CA LYS A 405 3.64 4.07 16.94
C LYS A 405 3.87 2.66 16.38
N CYS A 406 3.51 1.67 17.17
CA CYS A 406 3.38 0.31 16.65
C CYS A 406 1.97 0.07 16.14
N HIS A 407 1.86 -0.62 15.01
CA HIS A 407 0.58 -0.89 14.35
C HIS A 407 0.31 -2.39 14.20
N LEU A 408 -0.95 -2.74 13.91
CA LEU A 408 -1.31 -4.09 13.47
C LEU A 408 -1.34 -4.14 11.95
N ILE A 409 -0.92 -5.26 11.37
CA ILE A 409 -0.96 -5.49 9.93
C ILE A 409 -1.17 -6.97 9.61
N SER A 410 -1.86 -7.27 8.51
CA SER A 410 -2.17 -8.66 8.18
C SER A 410 -0.93 -9.44 7.73
N ALA A 411 -0.86 -10.73 8.07
CA ALA A 411 0.17 -11.64 7.58
C ALA A 411 0.16 -11.74 6.05
N SER A 412 -1.03 -11.71 5.44
CA SER A 412 -1.20 -11.70 3.98
C SER A 412 -0.62 -10.46 3.29
N THR A 413 -0.49 -9.33 4.00
CA THR A 413 0.20 -8.11 3.52
C THR A 413 1.70 -8.35 3.39
N PHE A 414 2.34 -8.88 4.43
CA PHE A 414 3.77 -9.23 4.39
C PHE A 414 4.03 -10.29 3.31
N ASP A 415 3.21 -11.34 3.26
CA ASP A 415 3.37 -12.39 2.27
C ASP A 415 3.19 -11.88 0.83
N LYS A 416 2.32 -10.90 0.62
CA LYS A 416 2.22 -10.19 -0.67
C LYS A 416 3.47 -9.35 -0.95
N MET A 417 4.01 -8.62 0.03
CA MET A 417 5.26 -7.88 -0.14
C MET A 417 6.39 -8.80 -0.62
N CYS A 418 6.54 -9.98 -0.01
CA CYS A 418 7.51 -10.99 -0.45
C CYS A 418 7.23 -11.51 -1.87
N ALA A 419 5.97 -11.58 -2.30
CA ALA A 419 5.62 -11.90 -3.69
C ALA A 419 6.02 -10.76 -4.66
N ASP A 420 5.81 -9.51 -4.26
CA ASP A 420 6.16 -8.32 -5.05
C ASP A 420 7.68 -8.14 -5.17
N MET A 421 8.42 -8.44 -4.11
CA MET A 421 9.89 -8.49 -4.09
C MET A 421 10.43 -9.52 -5.09
N LYS A 422 9.86 -10.74 -5.11
CA LYS A 422 10.23 -11.78 -6.08
C LYS A 422 9.91 -11.43 -7.53
N ALA A 423 9.07 -10.43 -7.77
CA ALA A 423 8.74 -9.97 -9.11
C ALA A 423 9.52 -8.75 -9.56
N GLN A 424 10.46 -8.25 -8.77
CA GLN A 424 11.42 -7.27 -9.27
C GLN A 424 12.34 -7.89 -10.32
N ARG A 425 12.97 -7.04 -11.14
CA ARG A 425 14.00 -7.51 -12.08
C ARG A 425 15.11 -8.18 -11.32
N ASP A 426 15.54 -7.52 -10.25
CA ASP A 426 16.54 -8.06 -9.35
C ASP A 426 15.91 -9.13 -8.45
N ASP A 427 16.70 -10.14 -8.09
CA ASP A 427 16.22 -11.23 -7.26
C ASP A 427 16.37 -10.89 -5.78
N MET A 428 15.32 -10.30 -5.22
CA MET A 428 15.28 -9.91 -3.80
C MET A 428 15.04 -11.09 -2.84
N SER A 429 15.34 -12.33 -3.26
CA SER A 429 15.09 -13.53 -2.45
C SER A 429 15.87 -13.55 -1.13
N ASP A 430 17.03 -12.90 -1.08
CA ASP A 430 17.86 -12.80 0.14
C ASP A 430 17.24 -11.87 1.21
N ASP A 431 16.30 -11.00 0.83
CA ASP A 431 15.57 -10.11 1.76
C ASP A 431 14.19 -10.68 2.16
N LEU A 432 13.87 -11.94 1.84
CA LEU A 432 12.57 -12.57 2.18
C LEU A 432 12.49 -13.13 3.60
N VAL A 433 13.54 -12.96 4.40
CA VAL A 433 13.67 -13.39 5.78
C VAL A 433 13.88 -12.17 6.67
N ALA A 434 13.41 -12.25 7.92
CA ALA A 434 13.68 -11.20 8.88
C ALA A 434 15.16 -11.18 9.27
N HIS A 435 15.77 -10.00 9.17
CA HIS A 435 17.11 -9.73 9.69
C HIS A 435 17.07 -9.64 11.23
N GLY A 436 18.20 -9.81 11.88
CA GLY A 436 18.29 -9.55 13.31
C GLY A 436 18.28 -8.05 13.61
N SER A 437 17.84 -7.69 14.81
CA SER A 437 17.88 -6.32 15.31
C SER A 437 19.19 -6.02 16.06
N ARG A 438 19.84 -4.90 15.73
CA ARG A 438 21.00 -4.38 16.48
C ARG A 438 20.64 -3.99 17.91
N GLU A 439 21.65 -3.89 18.77
CA GLU A 439 21.52 -3.22 20.07
C GLU A 439 21.14 -1.74 19.90
N LEU A 440 20.28 -1.24 20.80
CA LEU A 440 19.89 0.17 20.85
C LEU A 440 21.15 1.04 20.89
N VAL A 441 21.18 2.06 20.04
CA VAL A 441 22.31 2.98 19.96
C VAL A 441 22.44 3.77 21.26
N ASP A 442 23.65 3.78 21.83
CA ASP A 442 23.97 4.60 23.00
C ASP A 442 23.73 6.09 22.73
N ASP A 443 23.28 6.83 23.74
CA ASP A 443 23.05 8.29 23.62
C ASP A 443 24.28 9.02 23.04
N ALA A 444 25.49 8.62 23.41
CA ALA A 444 26.72 9.25 22.91
C ALA A 444 26.97 9.06 21.39
N LEU A 445 26.25 8.14 20.75
CA LEU A 445 26.32 7.83 19.32
C LEU A 445 25.02 8.23 18.58
N SER A 446 23.93 8.47 19.30
CA SER A 446 22.69 9.03 18.76
C SER A 446 22.83 10.53 18.52
N ALA A 447 22.56 10.99 17.29
CA ALA A 447 22.54 12.42 16.96
C ALA A 447 21.52 13.16 17.82
N ASN A 448 21.77 14.42 18.15
CA ASN A 448 20.87 15.28 18.96
C ASN A 448 19.95 16.18 18.12
N ASN A 449 19.59 15.74 16.92
CA ASN A 449 18.83 16.51 15.94
C ASN A 449 17.43 15.94 15.64
N GLN A 450 16.86 15.18 16.58
CA GLN A 450 15.51 14.62 16.45
C GLN A 450 14.48 15.75 16.25
N LYS A 451 13.69 15.65 15.17
CA LYS A 451 12.56 16.53 14.81
C LYS A 451 11.26 15.74 14.78
N GLY A 452 10.12 16.43 14.85
CA GLY A 452 8.80 15.78 14.90
C GLY A 452 8.30 15.48 16.32
N ASN A 453 9.05 15.95 17.33
CA ASN A 453 8.66 15.96 18.73
C ASN A 453 7.60 17.04 18.97
N ARG A 454 6.33 16.71 18.72
CA ARG A 454 5.15 17.61 18.79
C ARG A 454 4.98 18.38 20.13
N GLU A 455 5.70 18.01 21.19
CA GLU A 455 5.73 18.77 22.46
C GLU A 455 6.81 19.86 22.53
N LEU A 456 7.91 19.78 21.77
CA LEU A 456 9.01 20.73 21.86
C LEU A 456 8.91 21.88 20.84
N ASP A 457 8.21 21.67 19.72
CA ASP A 457 8.04 22.70 18.68
C ASP A 457 7.10 23.85 19.11
N ASN A 458 6.39 23.71 20.24
CA ASN A 458 5.50 24.73 20.81
C ASN A 458 6.06 25.44 22.05
N VAL A 459 7.30 25.14 22.48
CA VAL A 459 7.94 25.90 23.56
C VAL A 459 8.67 27.08 22.93
N GLU A 460 7.88 28.07 22.53
CA GLU A 460 8.38 29.42 22.31
C GLU A 460 9.00 29.88 23.62
N VAL A 461 10.32 30.07 23.60
CA VAL A 461 11.12 30.52 24.71
C VAL A 461 10.67 31.92 25.14
N VAL A 462 9.76 32.01 26.11
CA VAL A 462 9.46 33.26 26.82
C VAL A 462 10.52 33.44 27.90
N TYR A 463 11.70 33.93 27.52
CA TYR A 463 12.63 34.51 28.50
C TYR A 463 12.03 35.84 28.98
N GLY A 464 11.77 35.89 30.28
CA GLY A 464 11.03 36.95 30.95
C GLY A 464 11.65 38.35 30.85
N ASN A 465 10.77 39.34 30.82
CA ASN A 465 11.06 40.71 31.20
C ASN A 465 10.24 41.05 32.45
N PHE A 466 10.87 40.93 33.62
CA PHE A 466 10.50 41.72 34.79
C PHE A 466 11.77 42.38 35.31
N VAL A 467 11.78 43.72 35.24
CA VAL A 467 12.77 44.58 35.89
C VAL A 467 11.99 45.45 36.87
N TYR A 468 12.46 45.53 38.11
CA TYR A 468 12.05 46.53 39.10
C TYR A 468 12.67 47.89 38.78
#